data_AF-A0A7U9PVA8-F1
#
_entry.id   AF-A0A7U9PVA8-F1
#
_cell.length_a   1.000
_cell.length_b   1.000
_cell.length_c   1.000
_cell.angle_alpha   90.00
_cell.angle_beta   90.00
_cell.angle_gamma   90.00
#
_symmetry.space_group_name_H-M   'P 1'
#
loop_
_entity.id
_entity.type
_entity.pdbx_description
1 polymer ?
#
loop_
_entity_poly.entity_id
_entity_poly.type
_entity_poly.pdbx_seq_one_letter_code
_entity_poly.pdbx_strand_id
1 'polypeptide(L)'
;MVELAADEEDRERTCNSFDLPISKQTQTHHFRALREAGLIWEIDYGNRKGIRLRRSDIDVRFPGLLGILAAEARKPEHANG
;
A
#
# COMPACT_ATOMS: atom_id res chain seq x y z
N MET A 1 2.25 3.18 3.17
CA MET A 1 1.30 2.75 2.11
C MET A 1 1.76 3.10 0.70
N VAL A 2 2.47 4.22 0.49
CA VAL A 2 3.07 4.56 -0.81
C VAL A 2 4.00 3.45 -1.32
N GLU A 3 4.61 2.68 -0.42
CA GLU A 3 5.41 1.50 -0.76
C GLU A 3 4.67 0.45 -1.61
N LEU A 4 3.35 0.27 -1.45
CA LEU A 4 2.57 -0.64 -2.31
C LEU A 4 2.55 -0.15 -3.76
N ALA A 5 2.61 1.16 -3.99
CA ALA A 5 2.66 1.74 -5.33
C ALA A 5 4.07 1.65 -5.94
N ALA A 6 5.11 1.46 -5.11
CA ALA A 6 6.49 1.38 -5.56
C ALA A 6 6.93 -0.03 -6.01
N ASP A 7 6.21 -1.10 -5.63
CA ASP A 7 6.49 -2.44 -6.14
C ASP A 7 6.27 -2.52 -7.66
N GLU A 8 7.16 -3.23 -8.35
CA GLU A 8 6.93 -3.66 -9.73
C GLU A 8 5.94 -4.83 -9.70
N GLU A 9 4.83 -4.71 -10.45
CA GLU A 9 3.71 -5.66 -10.51
C GLU A 9 2.84 -5.80 -9.24
N ASP A 10 1.68 -6.47 -9.37
CA ASP A 10 0.71 -6.78 -8.30
C ASP A 10 1.29 -7.73 -7.22
N ARG A 11 2.38 -7.30 -6.59
CA ARG A 11 3.08 -8.01 -5.53
C ARG A 11 2.28 -7.96 -4.25
N GLU A 12 2.24 -9.10 -3.58
CA GLU A 12 1.69 -9.23 -2.24
C GLU A 12 2.74 -8.89 -1.19
N ARG A 13 2.35 -8.10 -0.19
CA ARG A 13 3.12 -7.81 1.02
C ARG A 13 2.38 -8.33 2.24
N THR A 14 3.09 -8.74 3.28
CA THR A 14 2.44 -9.09 4.55
C THR A 14 2.03 -7.83 5.33
N CYS A 15 0.99 -7.88 6.15
CA CYS A 15 0.62 -6.72 6.98
C CYS A 15 1.77 -6.22 7.88
N ASN A 16 2.71 -7.09 8.26
CA ASN A 16 3.85 -6.75 9.10
C ASN A 16 5.07 -6.24 8.32
N SER A 17 5.06 -6.27 6.99
CA SER A 17 6.18 -5.79 6.16
C SER A 17 6.07 -4.31 5.80
N PHE A 18 5.18 -3.58 6.48
CA PHE A 18 5.03 -2.14 6.34
C PHE A 18 5.73 -1.47 7.52
N ASP A 19 6.90 -0.89 7.26
CA ASP A 19 7.68 -0.17 8.27
C ASP A 19 7.10 1.24 8.45
N LEU A 20 5.94 1.30 9.10
CA LEU A 20 5.25 2.56 9.36
C LEU A 20 5.47 2.96 10.83
N PRO A 21 5.85 4.21 11.12
CA PRO A 21 6.05 4.71 12.49
C PRO A 21 4.71 4.99 13.20
N ILE A 22 3.76 4.06 13.10
CA ILE A 22 2.42 4.15 13.69
C ILE A 22 2.03 2.85 14.39
N SER A 23 1.11 2.95 15.35
CA SER A 23 0.63 1.80 16.12
C SER A 23 -0.02 0.73 15.23
N LYS A 24 0.02 -0.53 15.67
CA LYS A 24 -0.67 -1.65 14.99
C LYS A 24 -2.18 -1.39 14.81
N GLN A 25 -2.84 -0.75 15.77
CA GLN A 25 -4.27 -0.43 15.66
C GLN A 25 -4.54 0.57 14.54
N THR A 26 -3.68 1.60 14.42
CA THR A 26 -3.75 2.60 13.36
C THR A 26 -3.50 1.95 11.99
N GLN A 27 -2.52 1.03 11.87
CA GLN A 27 -2.28 0.30 10.63
C GLN A 27 -3.50 -0.52 10.18
N THR A 28 -4.12 -1.27 11.09
CA THR A 28 -5.35 -2.02 10.81
C THR A 28 -6.47 -1.12 10.30
N HIS A 29 -6.64 0.07 10.89
CA HIS A 29 -7.63 1.04 10.43
C HIS A 29 -7.34 1.51 8.99
N HIS A 30 -6.08 1.81 8.66
CA HIS A 30 -5.71 2.19 7.29
C HIS A 30 -5.94 1.08 6.27
N PHE A 31 -5.56 -0.18 6.57
CA PHE A 31 -5.82 -1.30 5.66
C PHE A 31 -7.32 -1.52 5.45
N ARG A 32 -8.12 -1.38 6.50
CA ARG A 32 -9.58 -1.43 6.38
C ARG A 32 -10.09 -0.34 5.44
N ALA A 33 -9.66 0.91 5.62
CA ALA A 33 -10.06 2.02 4.77
C ALA A 33 -9.68 1.79 3.29
N LEU A 34 -8.45 1.31 3.02
CA LEU A 34 -8.03 0.97 1.66
C LEU A 34 -8.84 -0.15 1.04
N ARG A 35 -9.17 -1.19 1.84
CA ARG A 35 -10.02 -2.31 1.39
C ARG A 35 -11.41 -1.81 1.03
N GLU A 36 -12.01 -1.00 1.90
CA GLU A 36 -13.36 -0.44 1.70
C GLU A 36 -13.39 0.50 0.49
N ALA A 37 -12.31 1.23 0.22
CA ALA A 37 -12.14 2.04 -0.99
C ALA A 37 -11.89 1.21 -2.27
N GLY A 38 -11.72 -0.11 -2.14
CA GLY A 38 -11.43 -1.01 -3.26
C GLY A 38 -10.02 -0.89 -3.81
N LEU A 39 -9.08 -0.32 -3.05
CA LEU A 39 -7.71 -0.08 -3.52
C LEU A 39 -6.79 -1.29 -3.30
N ILE A 40 -7.14 -2.20 -2.40
CA ILE A 40 -6.35 -3.40 -2.10
C ILE A 40 -7.19 -4.69 -2.12
N TRP A 41 -6.50 -5.81 -2.31
CA TRP A 41 -6.92 -7.15 -1.95
C TRP A 41 -6.28 -7.54 -0.62
N GLU A 42 -7.07 -8.10 0.28
CA GLU A 42 -6.57 -8.82 1.45
C GLU A 42 -6.75 -10.32 1.19
N ILE A 43 -5.67 -11.09 1.35
CA ILE A 43 -5.62 -12.53 1.12
C ILE A 43 -5.31 -13.18 2.46
N ASP A 44 -6.22 -14.01 2.95
CA ASP A 44 -6.08 -14.69 4.23
C ASP A 44 -5.42 -16.06 4.04
N TYR A 45 -4.28 -16.27 4.69
CA TYR A 45 -3.54 -17.54 4.68
C TYR A 45 -3.67 -18.30 6.01
N GLY A 46 -4.61 -17.91 6.88
CA GLY A 46 -4.81 -18.46 8.21
C GLY A 46 -3.78 -17.98 9.25
N ASN A 47 -2.48 -18.15 8.99
CA ASN A 47 -1.42 -17.70 9.90
C ASN A 47 -0.90 -16.28 9.62
N ARG A 48 -1.25 -15.73 8.45
CA ARG A 48 -0.87 -14.38 8.02
C ARG A 48 -1.90 -13.82 7.06
N LYS A 49 -1.85 -12.50 6.88
CA LYS A 49 -2.61 -11.77 5.88
C LYS A 49 -1.66 -11.16 4.85
N GLY A 50 -1.96 -11.43 3.59
CA GLY A 50 -1.34 -10.79 2.43
C GLY A 50 -2.15 -9.58 1.99
N ILE A 51 -1.46 -8.53 1.59
CA ILE A 51 -2.01 -7.28 1.09
C ILE A 51 -1.44 -7.05 -0.30
N ARG A 52 -2.32 -6.87 -1.28
CA ARG A 52 -1.95 -6.63 -2.66
C ARG A 52 -2.69 -5.42 -3.19
N LEU A 53 -2.03 -4.55 -3.93
CA LEU A 53 -2.68 -3.41 -4.56
C LEU A 53 -3.62 -3.89 -5.68
N ARG A 54 -4.70 -3.17 -5.95
CA ARG A 54 -5.53 -3.41 -7.14
C ARG A 54 -5.07 -2.50 -8.28
N ARG A 55 -3.85 -2.70 -8.78
CA ARG A 55 -3.24 -1.74 -9.73
C ARG A 55 -4.13 -1.46 -10.93
N SER A 56 -4.66 -2.50 -11.56
CA SER A 56 -5.53 -2.34 -12.73
C SER A 56 -6.79 -1.52 -12.42
N ASP A 57 -7.48 -1.80 -11.31
CA ASP A 57 -8.68 -1.06 -10.90
C ASP A 57 -8.34 0.42 -10.60
N ILE A 58 -7.19 0.66 -9.96
CA ILE A 58 -6.72 2.01 -9.64
C ILE A 58 -6.34 2.75 -10.92
N ASP A 59 -5.66 2.11 -11.86
CA ASP A 59 -5.24 2.76 -13.10
C ASP A 59 -6.45 3.12 -13.99
N VAL A 60 -7.48 2.28 -14.02
CA VAL A 60 -8.75 2.60 -14.70
C VAL A 60 -9.45 3.79 -14.04
N ARG A 61 -9.48 3.85 -12.70
CA ARG A 61 -10.22 4.90 -11.98
C ARG A 61 -9.44 6.20 -11.81
N PHE A 62 -8.11 6.10 -11.73
CA PHE A 62 -7.17 7.20 -11.46
C PHE A 62 -5.89 7.03 -12.31
N PRO A 63 -5.97 7.22 -13.64
CA PRO A 63 -4.83 7.03 -14.53
C PRO A 63 -3.62 7.85 -14.09
N GLY A 64 -2.45 7.20 -13.96
CA GLY A 64 -1.19 7.86 -13.61
C GLY A 64 -0.97 8.16 -12.12
N LEU A 65 -1.96 7.98 -11.26
CA LEU A 65 -1.82 8.22 -9.80
C LEU A 65 -0.71 7.36 -9.18
N LEU A 66 -0.65 6.08 -9.55
CA LEU A 66 0.38 5.17 -9.04
C LEU A 66 1.78 5.59 -9.43
N GLY A 67 1.94 6.17 -10.63
CA GLY A 67 3.23 6.72 -11.08
C GLY A 67 3.68 7.90 -10.23
N ILE A 68 2.75 8.81 -9.90
CA ILE A 68 3.01 9.95 -9.02
C ILE A 68 3.39 9.47 -7.62
N LEU A 69 2.59 8.56 -7.05
CA LEU A 69 2.85 7.99 -5.72
C LEU A 69 4.20 7.26 -5.68
N ALA A 70 4.54 6.48 -6.69
CA ALA A 70 5.83 5.81 -6.78
C ALA A 70 7.00 6.79 -6.92
N ALA A 71 6.81 7.91 -7.62
CA ALA A 71 7.82 8.97 -7.71
C ALA A 71 8.05 9.64 -6.34
N GLU A 72 6.99 9.92 -5.58
CA GLU A 72 7.08 10.47 -4.22
C GLU A 72 7.71 9.48 -3.23
N ALA A 73 7.37 8.18 -3.30
CA ALA A 73 8.03 7.16 -2.46
C ALA A 73 9.53 7.01 -2.73
N ARG A 74 9.97 7.27 -3.98
CA ARG A 74 11.39 7.25 -4.35
C ARG A 74 12.14 8.51 -3.93
N LYS A 75 11.42 9.59 -3.62
CA LYS A 75 12.03 10.79 -3.07
C LYS A 75 12.45 10.44 -1.63
N PRO A 76 13.75 10.43 -1.30
CA PRO A 76 14.13 10.30 0.09
C PRO A 76 13.45 11.43 0.85
N GLU A 77 12.77 11.07 1.92
CA GLU A 77 12.23 11.99 2.91
C GLU A 77 13.23 13.12 3.15
N HIS A 78 12.72 14.35 3.22
CA HIS A 78 13.52 15.51 3.54
C HIS A 78 14.41 15.18 4.74
N ALA A 79 15.72 15.12 4.53
CA ALA A 79 16.71 15.24 5.58
C ALA A 79 16.42 16.57 6.28
N ASN A 80 15.73 16.52 7.42
CA ASN A 80 15.57 17.68 8.28
C ASN A 80 16.55 17.52 9.44
N GLY A 81 17.50 18.47 9.48
CA GLY A 81 18.25 18.80 10.68
C GLY A 81 17.46 19.69 11.62
#